data_AF-A0A9P6M4R1-F1
#
_entry.id   AF-A0A9P6M4R1-F1
#
_cell.length_a   1.000
_cell.length_b   1.000
_cell.length_c   1.000
_cell.angle_alpha   90.00
_cell.angle_beta   90.00
_cell.angle_gamma   90.00
#
_symmetry.space_group_name_H-M   'P 1'
#
loop_
_entity.id
_entity.type
_entity.pdbx_description
1 polymer ?
#
loop_
_entity_poly.entity_id
_entity_poly.type
_entity_poly.pdbx_seq_one_letter_code
_entity_poly.pdbx_strand_id
1 'polypeptide(L)'
;MPQTGFILSPTTVHSSKRFLRLSDDSNNSSQGLGVLTQRSEAIRDDQENMLTESPIGYDLALVEPPMSLEMIPNDQERWRSPTLSALASQTSSRGPSSPGQESYSDAFVAPKNRSMHGRQRRHLASQLQTDMEVEIPLIEAHDQVLLQDIWKMEDEERRDRLNGVTEDHTASKAALSAGRVEDPIAHMKGEQHAHEEARLIQRVLHAGHTNLYASVYETTRQCRESSNIQIDQEAITQFLTKLTQESWSKHSVANGMSFPLRFDTLEQEVNTLSLIDILNTGHGFRKELHEDSDRGAFETIVFGIMSLYISSTPTTAESLSKMTGWEVGTHFGITMQKDAPSELAHVTISKPSVASKLAGQLQGVLNETGRILKEKGFETLGAFVIDAAKKANGSGEKFSEILVNSFPAFQDSAEVDGKTVYVFKKALLLASSLERRFAKTEPLFAFKDIQDSPIFADNVIPTLMTHLGILVLPENLKHTMEEGGVTSVEESYRLRAASIDACREVVERANSKDNKVGTVDYGEQGMLAVDLDVYLWRVAKEPQYRKVPRFACKDTIFF
;
A
#
# COMPACT_ATOMS: atom_id res chain seq x y z
N MET A 1 26.04 74.29 -12.81
CA MET A 1 26.63 73.85 -11.52
C MET A 1 25.83 74.44 -10.37
N PRO A 2 25.90 73.86 -9.16
CA PRO A 2 26.62 72.63 -8.78
C PRO A 2 25.66 71.43 -8.54
N GLN A 3 26.06 70.15 -8.59
CA GLN A 3 27.24 69.38 -9.06
C GLN A 3 26.86 67.87 -8.89
N THR A 4 27.46 66.82 -9.47
CA THR A 4 28.02 66.43 -10.79
C THR A 4 28.32 64.92 -10.66
N GLY A 5 28.16 64.01 -11.63
CA GLY A 5 27.76 64.05 -13.05
C GLY A 5 27.31 62.62 -13.48
N PHE A 6 26.62 62.39 -14.60
CA PHE A 6 27.09 62.40 -16.01
C PHE A 6 28.17 61.35 -16.34
N ILE A 7 28.12 60.59 -17.47
CA ILE A 7 27.04 60.30 -18.45
C ILE A 7 27.44 59.16 -19.45
N LEU A 8 26.45 58.62 -20.19
CA LEU A 8 26.49 57.94 -21.52
C LEU A 8 27.09 56.53 -21.72
N SER A 9 26.42 55.81 -22.63
CA SER A 9 26.89 54.65 -23.43
C SER A 9 27.44 55.12 -24.79
N PRO A 10 27.94 54.22 -25.67
CA PRO A 10 27.14 53.94 -26.88
C PRO A 10 27.28 52.52 -27.49
N THR A 11 26.52 52.29 -28.56
CA THR A 11 26.50 51.12 -29.46
C THR A 11 27.61 51.09 -30.51
N THR A 12 28.02 49.88 -30.97
CA THR A 12 28.71 49.55 -32.25
C THR A 12 28.56 48.01 -32.42
N VAL A 13 27.82 47.43 -33.37
CA VAL A 13 27.91 47.39 -34.86
C VAL A 13 28.95 46.39 -35.42
N HIS A 14 28.45 45.46 -36.24
CA HIS A 14 29.08 44.50 -37.17
C HIS A 14 30.58 44.11 -37.06
N SER A 15 30.83 42.80 -37.15
CA SER A 15 31.63 42.29 -38.29
C SER A 15 31.25 40.85 -38.69
N SER A 16 31.30 40.55 -39.99
CA SER A 16 31.10 39.20 -40.55
C SER A 16 32.30 38.78 -41.38
N LYS A 17 32.82 37.57 -41.13
CA LYS A 17 33.74 36.75 -41.97
C LYS A 17 33.79 35.37 -41.27
N ARG A 18 33.30 34.25 -41.82
CA ARG A 18 33.46 33.66 -43.16
C ARG A 18 34.91 33.34 -43.49
N PHE A 19 35.30 32.09 -43.23
CA PHE A 19 36.27 31.37 -44.06
C PHE A 19 35.73 29.96 -44.37
N LEU A 20 36.22 29.39 -45.46
CA LEU A 20 35.82 28.12 -46.07
C LEU A 20 37.10 27.33 -46.39
N ARG A 21 36.93 26.07 -46.86
CA ARG A 21 37.92 25.14 -47.42
C ARG A 21 38.51 24.16 -46.40
N LEU A 22 38.38 22.83 -46.61
CA LEU A 22 38.97 21.97 -47.67
C LEU A 22 40.51 21.85 -47.51
N SER A 23 41.14 20.68 -47.65
CA SER A 23 40.64 19.29 -47.76
C SER A 23 41.82 18.29 -47.72
N ASP A 24 41.49 16.99 -47.74
CA ASP A 24 42.29 15.87 -48.27
C ASP A 24 43.57 15.38 -47.53
N ASP A 25 43.80 14.07 -47.73
CA ASP A 25 45.08 13.33 -47.73
C ASP A 25 45.99 13.22 -46.47
N SER A 26 46.68 12.09 -46.23
CA SER A 26 46.48 10.70 -46.74
C SER A 26 47.33 9.66 -45.96
N ASN A 27 47.02 8.38 -46.22
CA ASN A 27 47.93 7.22 -46.28
C ASN A 27 48.49 6.51 -45.02
N ASN A 28 48.54 5.17 -45.19
CA ASN A 28 49.47 4.19 -44.63
C ASN A 28 49.46 3.89 -43.12
N SER A 29 49.66 2.66 -42.60
CA SER A 29 49.82 1.26 -43.07
C SER A 29 50.67 0.56 -41.98
N SER A 30 50.64 -0.73 -41.64
CA SER A 30 49.85 -1.92 -42.05
C SER A 30 50.33 -3.15 -41.26
N GLN A 31 49.49 -4.21 -41.16
CA GLN A 31 49.74 -5.66 -40.87
C GLN A 31 48.60 -6.18 -39.97
N GLY A 32 47.97 -7.36 -40.15
CA GLY A 32 48.15 -8.49 -41.10
C GLY A 32 48.57 -9.78 -40.37
N LEU A 33 47.99 -10.98 -40.54
CA LEU A 33 46.91 -11.53 -41.40
C LEU A 33 46.05 -12.52 -40.55
N GLY A 34 44.99 -13.21 -40.98
CA GLY A 34 44.31 -13.39 -42.28
C GLY A 34 42.99 -14.18 -42.11
N VAL A 35 41.98 -13.98 -42.99
CA VAL A 35 41.60 -14.86 -44.12
C VAL A 35 40.98 -16.22 -43.73
N LEU A 36 39.67 -16.39 -43.99
CA LEU A 36 39.09 -17.51 -44.78
C LEU A 36 37.61 -17.23 -45.19
N THR A 37 37.44 -16.91 -46.48
CA THR A 37 36.35 -17.29 -47.44
C THR A 37 35.06 -18.00 -47.00
N GLN A 38 33.92 -17.96 -47.73
CA GLN A 38 33.29 -17.05 -48.72
C GLN A 38 32.02 -17.76 -49.30
N ARG A 39 30.93 -17.01 -49.59
CA ARG A 39 29.76 -17.25 -50.52
C ARG A 39 28.51 -16.59 -49.90
N SER A 40 27.72 -15.69 -50.52
CA SER A 40 27.23 -15.50 -51.91
C SER A 40 26.13 -16.52 -52.30
N GLU A 41 24.96 -16.17 -52.86
CA GLU A 41 24.34 -14.90 -53.33
C GLU A 41 22.84 -14.84 -52.88
N ALA A 42 22.21 -13.69 -52.61
CA ALA A 42 21.48 -12.75 -53.50
C ALA A 42 20.41 -13.39 -54.43
N ILE A 43 19.12 -12.98 -54.36
CA ILE A 43 18.37 -12.06 -55.28
C ILE A 43 16.90 -12.00 -54.73
N ARG A 44 16.22 -10.86 -54.48
CA ARG A 44 15.61 -9.83 -55.39
C ARG A 44 14.39 -10.35 -56.21
N ASP A 45 13.31 -9.62 -56.53
CA ASP A 45 12.82 -8.23 -56.27
C ASP A 45 11.25 -8.17 -56.26
N ASP A 46 10.69 -7.15 -55.59
CA ASP A 46 9.44 -6.35 -55.77
C ASP A 46 8.12 -6.85 -56.46
N GLN A 47 6.96 -6.46 -55.88
CA GLN A 47 6.00 -5.43 -56.39
C GLN A 47 4.59 -5.45 -55.71
N GLU A 48 3.77 -4.41 -55.95
CA GLU A 48 2.49 -4.11 -55.28
C GLU A 48 1.21 -4.42 -56.10
N ASN A 49 0.06 -4.34 -55.42
CA ASN A 49 -1.19 -3.62 -55.81
C ASN A 49 -2.46 -4.36 -56.34
N MET A 50 -3.62 -3.75 -56.02
CA MET A 50 -4.98 -3.83 -56.62
C MET A 50 -5.90 -5.08 -56.46
N LEU A 51 -6.76 -5.02 -55.43
CA LEU A 51 -8.25 -5.13 -55.42
C LEU A 51 -9.05 -5.97 -56.46
N THR A 52 -9.94 -6.87 -55.98
CA THR A 52 -11.38 -6.99 -56.40
C THR A 52 -12.27 -7.84 -55.44
N GLU A 53 -13.36 -7.22 -54.95
CA GLU A 53 -14.75 -7.70 -54.66
C GLU A 53 -15.12 -9.14 -54.14
N SER A 54 -15.63 -9.20 -52.89
CA SER A 54 -17.03 -9.60 -52.49
C SER A 54 -17.55 -11.07 -52.62
N PRO A 55 -18.73 -11.48 -52.06
CA PRO A 55 -18.98 -11.67 -50.61
C PRO A 55 -19.72 -12.99 -50.20
N ILE A 56 -19.46 -13.50 -48.99
CA ILE A 56 -20.28 -14.51 -48.25
C ILE A 56 -20.13 -14.20 -46.73
N GLY A 57 -21.13 -14.30 -45.83
CA GLY A 57 -22.52 -14.73 -45.97
C GLY A 57 -22.92 -15.84 -44.98
N TYR A 58 -23.01 -15.53 -43.67
CA TYR A 58 -23.34 -16.51 -42.61
C TYR A 58 -24.38 -15.99 -41.60
N ASP A 59 -24.98 -16.94 -40.87
CA ASP A 59 -26.39 -16.91 -40.46
C ASP A 59 -26.61 -16.76 -38.94
N LEU A 60 -27.81 -16.33 -38.55
CA LEU A 60 -28.24 -16.07 -37.17
C LEU A 60 -28.87 -17.32 -36.53
N ALA A 61 -28.04 -18.18 -35.94
CA ALA A 61 -28.49 -19.30 -35.12
C ALA A 61 -28.71 -18.88 -33.65
N LEU A 62 -29.95 -19.00 -33.17
CA LEU A 62 -30.30 -18.83 -31.76
C LEU A 62 -29.76 -20.00 -30.92
N VAL A 63 -29.16 -19.71 -29.77
CA VAL A 63 -28.79 -20.70 -28.75
C VAL A 63 -29.56 -20.40 -27.47
N GLU A 64 -30.23 -21.41 -26.91
CA GLU A 64 -31.04 -21.29 -25.70
C GLU A 64 -30.16 -21.15 -24.43
N PRO A 65 -30.62 -20.45 -23.38
CA PRO A 65 -29.85 -20.28 -22.16
C PRO A 65 -29.78 -21.60 -21.35
N PRO A 66 -28.61 -22.00 -20.82
CA PRO A 66 -28.51 -23.15 -19.93
C PRO A 66 -29.23 -22.89 -18.60
N MET A 67 -29.60 -23.98 -17.92
CA MET A 67 -30.48 -23.97 -16.75
C MET A 67 -29.85 -23.32 -15.50
N SER A 68 -30.73 -23.00 -14.54
CA SER A 68 -30.45 -22.37 -13.24
C SER A 68 -29.22 -22.93 -12.51
N LEU A 69 -28.38 -22.03 -11.98
CA LEU A 69 -27.43 -22.37 -10.92
C LEU A 69 -28.19 -22.91 -9.70
N GLU A 70 -27.74 -24.04 -9.16
CA GLU A 70 -28.14 -24.46 -7.82
C GLU A 70 -27.52 -23.53 -6.77
N MET A 71 -28.25 -23.29 -5.68
CA MET A 71 -27.81 -22.39 -4.61
C MET A 71 -26.67 -23.03 -3.79
N ILE A 72 -25.47 -22.48 -3.90
CA ILE A 72 -24.38 -22.76 -2.95
C ILE A 72 -24.86 -22.36 -1.53
N PRO A 73 -24.74 -23.23 -0.50
CA PRO A 73 -25.19 -22.92 0.84
C PRO A 73 -24.52 -21.67 1.44
N ASN A 74 -25.35 -20.77 1.98
CA ASN A 74 -24.89 -19.53 2.62
C ASN A 74 -24.49 -19.81 4.08
N ASP A 75 -23.24 -20.25 4.28
CA ASP A 75 -22.67 -20.61 5.59
C ASP A 75 -22.41 -19.36 6.48
N GLN A 76 -23.50 -18.76 6.97
CA GLN A 76 -23.44 -17.62 7.89
C GLN A 76 -22.79 -17.96 9.25
N GLU A 77 -22.69 -19.24 9.62
CA GLU A 77 -22.03 -19.67 10.86
C GLU A 77 -20.50 -19.54 10.84
N ARG A 78 -19.87 -19.42 9.65
CA ARG A 78 -18.40 -19.34 9.49
C ARG A 78 -17.79 -18.02 9.99
N TRP A 79 -18.60 -17.03 10.35
CA TRP A 79 -18.20 -15.62 10.54
C TRP A 79 -18.04 -15.16 12.00
N ARG A 80 -17.86 -16.07 12.95
CA ARG A 80 -17.77 -15.76 14.40
C ARG A 80 -16.41 -15.18 14.82
N SER A 81 -16.06 -13.99 14.30
CA SER A 81 -15.04 -13.11 14.88
C SER A 81 -15.70 -12.15 15.91
N PRO A 82 -15.04 -11.85 17.04
CA PRO A 82 -15.48 -10.77 17.95
C PRO A 82 -15.60 -9.42 17.24
N THR A 83 -14.69 -9.10 16.31
CA THR A 83 -14.64 -7.82 15.59
C THR A 83 -15.85 -7.63 14.67
N LEU A 84 -16.27 -8.67 13.96
CA LEU A 84 -17.50 -8.66 13.16
C LEU A 84 -18.76 -8.59 14.06
N SER A 85 -18.73 -9.24 15.22
CA SER A 85 -19.83 -9.20 16.20
C SER A 85 -19.99 -7.81 16.83
N ALA A 86 -18.89 -7.06 17.01
CA ALA A 86 -18.92 -5.66 17.42
C ALA A 86 -19.53 -4.75 16.34
N LEU A 87 -19.20 -4.97 15.06
CA LEU A 87 -19.75 -4.19 13.95
C LEU A 87 -21.28 -4.37 13.84
N ALA A 88 -21.78 -5.61 13.97
CA ALA A 88 -23.20 -5.91 13.94
C ALA A 88 -23.98 -5.31 15.12
N SER A 89 -23.38 -5.22 16.31
CA SER A 89 -24.08 -4.77 17.53
C SER A 89 -24.22 -3.24 17.63
N GLN A 90 -23.33 -2.45 17.03
CA GLN A 90 -23.45 -0.97 17.02
C GLN A 90 -24.68 -0.46 16.25
N THR A 91 -25.25 -1.26 15.33
CA THR A 91 -26.41 -0.87 14.51
C THR A 91 -27.74 -0.73 15.27
N SER A 92 -27.77 -1.07 16.57
CA SER A 92 -29.02 -1.21 17.36
C SER A 92 -29.24 -0.13 18.44
N SER A 93 -28.93 1.14 18.15
CA SER A 93 -29.14 2.26 19.09
C SER A 93 -29.88 3.49 18.51
N ARG A 94 -31.12 3.31 18.04
CA ARG A 94 -32.05 4.45 17.83
C ARG A 94 -32.68 4.87 19.16
N GLY A 95 -32.62 6.18 19.45
CA GLY A 95 -33.15 6.77 20.68
C GLY A 95 -34.69 6.75 20.80
N PRO A 96 -35.24 7.03 22.00
CA PRO A 96 -36.65 6.82 22.29
C PRO A 96 -37.56 7.95 21.79
N SER A 97 -38.71 7.59 21.24
CA SER A 97 -39.84 8.49 20.96
C SER A 97 -41.11 7.96 21.66
N SER A 98 -41.75 8.79 22.48
CA SER A 98 -42.93 8.44 23.29
C SER A 98 -44.26 8.76 22.54
N PRO A 99 -45.47 8.62 23.13
CA PRO A 99 -46.39 7.57 22.69
C PRO A 99 -47.69 8.06 22.04
N GLY A 100 -48.34 7.20 21.23
CA GLY A 100 -49.65 7.43 20.60
C GLY A 100 -50.42 6.11 20.38
N GLN A 101 -51.76 6.17 20.43
CA GLN A 101 -52.69 5.04 20.61
C GLN A 101 -53.08 4.25 19.34
N GLU A 102 -53.48 2.97 19.55
CA GLU A 102 -54.58 2.22 18.87
C GLU A 102 -54.43 1.83 17.37
N SER A 103 -55.03 0.73 16.84
CA SER A 103 -55.76 -0.45 17.41
C SER A 103 -55.97 -1.58 16.35
N TYR A 104 -56.53 -2.75 16.76
CA TYR A 104 -56.98 -3.93 15.96
C TYR A 104 -55.87 -4.74 15.22
N SER A 105 -55.57 -6.00 15.58
CA SER A 105 -56.27 -7.31 15.33
C SER A 105 -56.15 -7.81 13.88
N ASP A 106 -55.83 -9.08 13.57
CA ASP A 106 -56.29 -10.35 14.17
C ASP A 106 -55.23 -11.48 14.19
N ALA A 107 -55.61 -12.65 14.73
CA ALA A 107 -54.75 -13.83 14.90
C ALA A 107 -54.94 -14.93 13.82
N PHE A 108 -54.02 -15.89 13.73
CA PHE A 108 -54.35 -17.32 13.58
C PHE A 108 -53.20 -18.24 14.06
N VAL A 109 -53.48 -19.54 14.24
CA VAL A 109 -52.72 -20.48 15.09
C VAL A 109 -52.18 -21.70 14.31
N ALA A 110 -50.99 -22.19 14.69
CA ALA A 110 -50.31 -23.34 14.08
C ALA A 110 -50.64 -24.70 14.76
N PRO A 111 -50.55 -25.84 14.03
CA PRO A 111 -50.62 -27.19 14.60
C PRO A 111 -49.24 -27.88 14.73
N LYS A 112 -49.17 -28.96 15.54
CA LYS A 112 -48.00 -29.83 15.75
C LYS A 112 -48.31 -31.28 15.35
N ASN A 113 -47.32 -32.04 14.85
CA ASN A 113 -46.97 -33.46 15.15
C ASN A 113 -45.85 -33.90 14.17
N ARG A 114 -44.79 -34.66 14.49
CA ARG A 114 -44.49 -35.76 15.44
C ARG A 114 -44.83 -37.16 14.89
N SER A 115 -43.86 -37.82 14.24
CA SER A 115 -43.82 -39.28 14.02
C SER A 115 -42.36 -39.77 13.87
N MET A 116 -42.12 -41.05 13.54
CA MET A 116 -40.92 -41.80 13.97
C MET A 116 -40.45 -42.95 13.04
N HIS A 117 -39.15 -43.30 13.16
CA HIS A 117 -38.50 -44.59 12.80
C HIS A 117 -38.32 -44.96 11.30
N GLY A 118 -37.23 -45.69 10.98
CA GLY A 118 -37.02 -46.36 9.67
C GLY A 118 -35.56 -46.78 9.38
N ARG A 119 -35.19 -48.05 9.59
CA ARG A 119 -33.79 -48.56 9.50
C ARG A 119 -33.40 -49.19 8.14
N GLN A 120 -32.15 -48.96 7.73
CA GLN A 120 -31.18 -49.89 7.11
C GLN A 120 -31.51 -50.70 5.81
N ARG A 121 -30.67 -50.55 4.77
CA ARG A 121 -29.73 -51.57 4.17
C ARG A 121 -29.24 -51.13 2.76
N ARG A 122 -28.29 -51.80 2.05
CA ARG A 122 -26.88 -52.21 2.33
C ARG A 122 -26.35 -53.01 1.09
N HIS A 123 -25.19 -52.64 0.50
CA HIS A 123 -24.40 -53.41 -0.51
C HIS A 123 -25.05 -53.66 -1.90
N LEU A 124 -24.34 -54.04 -2.99
CA LEU A 124 -22.89 -54.24 -3.28
C LEU A 124 -22.56 -53.79 -4.74
N ALA A 125 -21.29 -53.85 -5.16
CA ALA A 125 -20.78 -53.35 -6.46
C ALA A 125 -20.47 -54.45 -7.50
N SER A 126 -20.27 -54.07 -8.78
CA SER A 126 -19.35 -54.75 -9.72
C SER A 126 -18.97 -53.94 -10.98
N GLN A 127 -17.67 -53.67 -11.11
CA GLN A 127 -16.82 -53.73 -12.34
C GLN A 127 -16.99 -52.79 -13.56
N LEU A 128 -15.87 -52.08 -13.83
CA LEU A 128 -15.14 -51.94 -15.12
C LEU A 128 -15.82 -51.28 -16.33
N GLN A 129 -15.35 -50.08 -16.69
CA GLN A 129 -14.49 -49.94 -17.87
C GLN A 129 -13.50 -48.76 -17.70
N THR A 130 -12.43 -48.73 -18.50
CA THR A 130 -11.39 -47.70 -18.50
C THR A 130 -11.40 -46.90 -19.80
N ASP A 131 -11.36 -45.57 -19.70
CA ASP A 131 -10.96 -44.67 -20.77
C ASP A 131 -9.99 -43.61 -20.21
N MET A 132 -9.12 -43.07 -21.06
CA MET A 132 -8.12 -42.07 -20.68
C MET A 132 -8.64 -40.66 -20.94
N GLU A 133 -9.16 -40.00 -19.91
CA GLU A 133 -9.25 -38.53 -19.92
C GLU A 133 -7.97 -37.94 -19.32
N VAL A 134 -7.43 -36.93 -20.00
CA VAL A 134 -6.31 -36.13 -19.48
C VAL A 134 -6.90 -35.08 -18.55
N GLU A 135 -6.95 -35.38 -17.25
CA GLU A 135 -7.25 -34.38 -16.23
C GLU A 135 -6.20 -33.26 -16.30
N ILE A 136 -6.57 -32.14 -16.92
CA ILE A 136 -5.94 -30.85 -16.63
C ILE A 136 -6.33 -30.52 -15.18
N PRO A 137 -5.38 -30.40 -14.24
CA PRO A 137 -5.74 -30.11 -12.86
C PRO A 137 -6.45 -28.75 -12.78
N LEU A 138 -7.70 -28.76 -12.35
CA LEU A 138 -8.37 -27.57 -11.85
C LEU A 138 -7.57 -27.11 -10.62
N ILE A 139 -6.75 -26.08 -10.79
CA ILE A 139 -6.06 -25.43 -9.68
C ILE A 139 -7.12 -24.70 -8.87
N GLU A 140 -7.67 -25.38 -7.86
CA GLU A 140 -8.58 -24.79 -6.90
C GLU A 140 -7.87 -23.62 -6.20
N ALA A 141 -8.37 -22.40 -6.41
CA ALA A 141 -7.71 -21.16 -6.00
C ALA A 141 -7.86 -20.89 -4.48
N HIS A 142 -7.28 -21.78 -3.66
CA HIS A 142 -7.49 -21.80 -2.22
C HIS A 142 -6.64 -20.79 -1.42
N ASP A 143 -5.53 -20.30 -1.97
CA ASP A 143 -4.59 -19.41 -1.27
C ASP A 143 -4.93 -17.91 -1.37
N GLN A 144 -6.22 -17.55 -1.29
CA GLN A 144 -6.59 -16.13 -1.13
C GLN A 144 -6.27 -15.65 0.29
N VAL A 145 -5.61 -14.49 0.39
CA VAL A 145 -5.41 -13.82 1.68
C VAL A 145 -6.72 -13.19 2.09
N LEU A 146 -7.51 -13.92 2.87
CA LEU A 146 -8.72 -13.39 3.45
C LEU A 146 -8.34 -12.29 4.45
N LEU A 147 -9.17 -11.24 4.53
CA LEU A 147 -9.09 -10.26 5.63
C LEU A 147 -9.05 -10.94 7.02
N GLN A 148 -9.65 -12.14 7.10
CA GLN A 148 -9.61 -13.04 8.25
C GLN A 148 -8.20 -13.42 8.71
N ASP A 149 -7.19 -13.50 7.84
CA ASP A 149 -5.84 -13.94 8.23
C ASP A 149 -5.02 -12.82 8.86
N ILE A 150 -5.19 -11.60 8.36
CA ILE A 150 -4.70 -10.37 9.01
C ILE A 150 -5.37 -10.25 10.40
N TRP A 151 -6.69 -10.40 10.45
CA TRP A 151 -7.44 -10.40 11.72
C TRP A 151 -7.08 -11.55 12.65
N LYS A 152 -6.75 -12.76 12.16
CA LYS A 152 -6.25 -13.87 13.03
C LYS A 152 -4.92 -13.49 13.68
N MET A 153 -3.97 -12.96 12.92
CA MET A 153 -2.68 -12.51 13.45
C MET A 153 -2.85 -11.41 14.51
N GLU A 154 -3.85 -10.54 14.35
CA GLU A 154 -4.14 -9.47 15.32
C GLU A 154 -5.03 -9.95 16.50
N ASP A 155 -5.91 -10.93 16.31
CA ASP A 155 -6.60 -11.67 17.40
C ASP A 155 -5.63 -12.54 18.23
N GLU A 156 -4.52 -12.97 17.65
CA GLU A 156 -3.39 -13.59 18.35
C GLU A 156 -2.57 -12.55 19.11
N GLU A 157 -2.22 -11.42 18.48
CA GLU A 157 -1.52 -10.32 19.14
C GLU A 157 -2.30 -9.79 20.35
N ARG A 158 -3.63 -9.69 20.20
CA ARG A 158 -4.58 -9.35 21.26
C ARG A 158 -4.60 -10.36 22.40
N ARG A 159 -4.62 -11.66 22.09
CA ARG A 159 -4.56 -12.72 23.11
C ARG A 159 -3.23 -12.72 23.85
N ASP A 160 -2.12 -12.52 23.16
CA ASP A 160 -0.79 -12.42 23.78
C ASP A 160 -0.71 -11.21 24.74
N ARG A 161 -1.27 -10.05 24.37
CA ARG A 161 -1.40 -8.90 25.29
C ARG A 161 -2.16 -9.28 26.55
N LEU A 162 -3.37 -9.82 26.40
CA LEU A 162 -4.26 -10.15 27.52
C LEU A 162 -3.66 -11.22 28.46
N ASN A 163 -2.92 -12.18 27.90
CA ASN A 163 -2.19 -13.19 28.66
C ASN A 163 -0.90 -12.65 29.31
N GLY A 164 -0.29 -11.59 28.75
CA GLY A 164 0.91 -10.95 29.31
C GLY A 164 0.64 -10.11 30.56
N VAL A 165 -0.58 -9.61 30.74
CA VAL A 165 -0.96 -8.70 31.85
C VAL A 165 -0.96 -9.40 33.23
N THR A 166 -0.82 -10.73 33.30
CA THR A 166 -0.74 -11.44 34.59
C THR A 166 0.63 -11.40 35.27
N GLU A 167 1.70 -10.92 34.61
CA GLU A 167 3.04 -10.82 35.21
C GLU A 167 3.66 -9.43 35.04
N ASP A 168 4.28 -8.96 36.13
CA ASP A 168 4.91 -7.64 36.38
C ASP A 168 4.04 -6.37 36.27
N HIS A 169 3.88 -5.70 37.42
CA HIS A 169 3.19 -4.42 37.58
C HIS A 169 3.96 -3.48 38.52
N THR A 170 5.29 -3.41 38.38
CA THR A 170 6.16 -2.66 39.30
C THR A 170 7.18 -1.69 38.69
N ALA A 171 7.07 -1.30 37.41
CA ALA A 171 7.93 -0.23 36.85
C ALA A 171 7.31 0.60 35.71
N SER A 172 6.79 1.80 36.03
CA SER A 172 7.01 3.05 35.27
C SER A 172 6.07 4.16 35.78
N LYS A 173 6.61 5.22 36.39
CA LYS A 173 5.79 6.37 36.86
C LYS A 173 6.57 7.69 37.02
N ALA A 174 7.42 8.05 36.05
CA ALA A 174 8.19 9.29 36.09
C ALA A 174 8.59 9.83 34.70
N ALA A 175 7.65 10.38 33.92
CA ALA A 175 7.97 11.08 32.64
C ALA A 175 6.89 12.06 32.11
N LEU A 176 6.01 12.65 32.93
CA LEU A 176 4.98 13.59 32.45
C LEU A 176 4.77 14.81 33.39
N SER A 177 5.50 15.90 33.14
CA SER A 177 5.21 17.23 33.67
C SER A 177 5.92 18.32 32.87
N ALA A 178 5.31 19.52 32.77
CA ALA A 178 5.87 20.74 32.19
C ALA A 178 6.04 20.78 30.65
N GLY A 179 4.91 20.74 29.93
CA GLY A 179 4.77 21.33 28.59
C GLY A 179 3.42 22.04 28.51
N ARG A 180 3.40 23.33 28.13
CA ARG A 180 2.14 24.02 27.80
C ARG A 180 1.72 23.61 26.39
N VAL A 181 0.51 23.06 26.26
CA VAL A 181 -0.11 22.85 24.95
C VAL A 181 -0.71 24.18 24.51
N GLU A 182 -0.09 24.81 23.52
CA GLU A 182 -0.73 25.87 22.74
C GLU A 182 -1.62 25.23 21.66
N ASP A 183 -2.63 25.97 21.19
CA ASP A 183 -3.73 25.43 20.38
C ASP A 183 -3.26 24.99 18.98
N PRO A 184 -3.28 23.68 18.64
CA PRO A 184 -2.66 23.16 17.42
C PRO A 184 -3.47 23.39 16.13
N ILE A 185 -4.66 23.98 16.21
CA ILE A 185 -5.59 24.09 15.06
C ILE A 185 -5.16 25.17 14.03
N ALA A 186 -4.18 26.01 14.35
CA ALA A 186 -3.91 27.27 13.64
C ALA A 186 -2.72 27.27 12.64
N HIS A 187 -2.31 26.13 12.05
CA HIS A 187 -1.15 26.14 11.11
C HIS A 187 -1.18 25.28 9.84
N MET A 188 -2.34 24.82 9.36
CA MET A 188 -2.50 24.41 7.95
C MET A 188 -2.85 25.64 7.08
N LYS A 189 -1.85 26.24 6.44
CA LYS A 189 -2.07 27.33 5.47
C LYS A 189 -2.48 26.78 4.10
N GLY A 190 -3.78 26.84 3.81
CA GLY A 190 -4.32 26.48 2.50
C GLY A 190 -3.91 27.42 1.36
N GLU A 191 -4.34 27.04 0.15
CA GLU A 191 -4.41 27.86 -1.07
C GLU A 191 -3.10 28.37 -1.70
N GLN A 192 -1.95 28.41 -1.00
CA GLN A 192 -0.67 28.83 -1.60
C GLN A 192 0.21 27.68 -2.13
N HIS A 193 0.01 26.44 -1.67
CA HIS A 193 0.87 25.29 -2.05
C HIS A 193 0.57 24.66 -3.43
N ALA A 194 -0.67 24.76 -3.92
CA ALA A 194 -1.15 24.04 -5.12
C ALA A 194 -0.40 24.39 -6.43
N HIS A 195 0.34 25.50 -6.48
CA HIS A 195 1.19 25.88 -7.64
C HIS A 195 2.67 25.49 -7.51
N GLU A 196 3.10 24.94 -6.37
CA GLU A 196 4.50 24.52 -6.13
C GLU A 196 4.68 22.99 -6.19
N GLU A 197 3.62 22.23 -5.91
CA GLU A 197 3.63 20.75 -5.90
C GLU A 197 3.73 20.14 -7.30
N ALA A 198 3.20 20.81 -8.33
CA ALA A 198 3.40 20.47 -9.73
C ALA A 198 4.89 20.49 -10.18
N ARG A 199 5.81 20.92 -9.30
CA ARG A 199 7.26 20.90 -9.49
C ARG A 199 7.95 19.72 -8.81
N LEU A 200 7.26 18.79 -8.14
CA LEU A 200 7.94 17.69 -7.44
C LEU A 200 8.66 16.77 -8.44
N ILE A 201 7.92 16.19 -9.39
CA ILE A 201 8.55 15.28 -10.37
C ILE A 201 9.27 16.03 -11.50
N GLN A 202 8.98 17.32 -11.74
CA GLN A 202 9.92 18.16 -12.49
C GLN A 202 11.27 18.26 -11.77
N ARG A 203 11.33 18.45 -10.44
CA ARG A 203 12.60 18.42 -9.69
C ARG A 203 13.28 17.05 -9.76
N VAL A 204 12.53 15.95 -9.65
CA VAL A 204 13.06 14.58 -9.83
C VAL A 204 13.74 14.40 -11.20
N LEU A 205 13.05 14.74 -12.29
CA LEU A 205 13.57 14.53 -13.64
C LEU A 205 14.65 15.57 -14.02
N HIS A 206 14.58 16.80 -13.52
CA HIS A 206 15.63 17.81 -13.72
C HIS A 206 16.88 17.54 -12.87
N ALA A 207 16.79 16.75 -11.79
CA ALA A 207 17.94 16.25 -11.05
C ALA A 207 18.70 15.12 -11.79
N GLY A 208 18.20 14.67 -12.94
CA GLY A 208 18.87 13.69 -13.80
C GLY A 208 18.52 12.23 -13.52
N HIS A 209 17.52 11.96 -12.66
CA HIS A 209 17.01 10.60 -12.47
C HIS A 209 16.17 10.15 -13.68
N THR A 210 16.20 8.85 -13.97
CA THR A 210 15.58 8.26 -15.16
C THR A 210 14.09 7.94 -15.01
N ASN A 211 13.65 7.57 -13.81
CA ASN A 211 12.25 7.25 -13.47
C ASN A 211 12.01 7.33 -11.94
N LEU A 212 10.76 7.16 -11.49
CA LEU A 212 10.37 7.27 -10.08
C LEU A 212 11.12 6.27 -9.18
N TYR A 213 11.19 5.00 -9.58
CA TYR A 213 11.82 3.92 -8.79
C TYR A 213 13.32 4.16 -8.59
N ALA A 214 14.04 4.54 -9.65
CA ALA A 214 15.46 4.88 -9.58
C ALA A 214 15.70 6.11 -8.68
N SER A 215 14.76 7.05 -8.64
CA SER A 215 14.82 8.23 -7.77
C SER A 215 14.66 7.88 -6.29
N VAL A 216 13.77 6.94 -5.97
CA VAL A 216 13.66 6.36 -4.63
C VAL A 216 14.99 5.68 -4.27
N TYR A 217 15.43 4.67 -5.04
CA TYR A 217 16.65 3.92 -4.72
C TYR A 217 17.91 4.81 -4.55
N GLU A 218 18.10 5.81 -5.42
CA GLU A 218 19.26 6.72 -5.36
C GLU A 218 19.19 7.66 -4.15
N THR A 219 18.06 8.33 -3.91
CA THR A 219 17.95 9.27 -2.78
C THR A 219 17.92 8.56 -1.43
N THR A 220 17.32 7.36 -1.34
CA THR A 220 17.35 6.56 -0.11
C THR A 220 18.76 6.05 0.20
N ARG A 221 19.52 5.64 -0.83
CA ARG A 221 20.93 5.28 -0.68
C ARG A 221 21.77 6.45 -0.17
N GLN A 222 21.67 7.61 -0.82
CA GLN A 222 22.41 8.80 -0.39
C GLN A 222 22.06 9.22 1.04
N CYS A 223 20.79 9.07 1.45
CA CYS A 223 20.34 9.31 2.82
C CYS A 223 20.93 8.30 3.82
N ARG A 224 20.95 7.00 3.48
CA ARG A 224 21.59 5.94 4.28
C ARG A 224 23.07 6.21 4.51
N GLU A 225 23.81 6.49 3.43
CA GLU A 225 25.26 6.74 3.46
C GLU A 225 25.59 8.02 4.26
N SER A 226 24.88 9.13 4.03
CA SER A 226 25.10 10.39 4.78
C SER A 226 24.68 10.31 6.25
N SER A 227 23.68 9.48 6.58
CA SER A 227 23.27 9.21 7.97
C SER A 227 24.23 8.27 8.71
N ASN A 228 25.28 7.75 8.07
CA ASN A 228 26.21 6.77 8.62
C ASN A 228 25.53 5.50 9.18
N ILE A 229 24.40 5.10 8.58
CA ILE A 229 23.76 3.81 8.87
C ILE A 229 24.45 2.76 8.00
N GLN A 230 24.91 1.68 8.60
CA GLN A 230 25.67 0.63 7.90
C GLN A 230 24.77 -0.57 7.60
N ILE A 231 25.10 -1.29 6.51
CA ILE A 231 24.39 -2.50 6.08
C ILE A 231 25.33 -3.70 6.22
N ASP A 232 24.96 -4.67 7.07
CA ASP A 232 25.79 -5.84 7.38
C ASP A 232 25.52 -6.98 6.38
N GLN A 233 26.50 -7.23 5.51
CA GLN A 233 26.45 -8.27 4.47
C GLN A 233 26.47 -9.70 5.03
N GLU A 234 27.05 -9.91 6.21
CA GLU A 234 27.06 -11.19 6.91
C GLU A 234 25.70 -11.42 7.57
N ALA A 235 25.08 -10.39 8.15
CA ALA A 235 23.69 -10.46 8.63
C ALA A 235 22.69 -10.78 7.50
N ILE A 236 22.83 -10.15 6.31
CA ILE A 236 22.02 -10.51 5.12
C ILE A 236 22.27 -11.97 4.73
N THR A 237 23.53 -12.40 4.67
CA THR A 237 23.90 -13.78 4.31
C THR A 237 23.31 -14.78 5.31
N GLN A 238 23.33 -14.48 6.61
CA GLN A 238 22.68 -15.29 7.65
C GLN A 238 21.16 -15.28 7.59
N PHE A 239 20.52 -14.14 7.28
CA PHE A 239 19.07 -14.07 7.07
C PHE A 239 18.64 -15.00 5.93
N LEU A 240 19.26 -14.86 4.77
CA LEU A 240 18.98 -15.70 3.59
C LEU A 240 19.33 -17.18 3.82
N THR A 241 20.33 -17.48 4.66
CA THR A 241 20.70 -18.86 5.04
C THR A 241 19.68 -19.50 5.99
N LYS A 242 19.06 -18.70 6.88
CA LYS A 242 18.04 -19.16 7.84
C LYS A 242 16.62 -19.19 7.24
N LEU A 243 16.40 -18.50 6.13
CA LEU A 243 15.11 -18.46 5.41
C LEU A 243 14.77 -19.85 4.83
N THR A 244 13.60 -20.38 5.20
CA THR A 244 13.10 -21.68 4.72
C THR A 244 12.02 -21.50 3.66
N GLN A 245 11.86 -22.49 2.76
CA GLN A 245 10.79 -22.48 1.76
C GLN A 245 9.40 -22.37 2.40
N GLU A 246 9.17 -23.08 3.50
CA GLU A 246 7.94 -23.05 4.28
C GLU A 246 7.65 -21.64 4.82
N SER A 247 8.65 -20.99 5.45
CA SER A 247 8.51 -19.62 5.94
C SER A 247 8.28 -18.63 4.81
N TRP A 248 9.01 -18.76 3.69
CA TRP A 248 8.84 -17.91 2.52
C TRP A 248 7.44 -18.06 1.93
N SER A 249 7.06 -19.25 1.45
CA SER A 249 5.77 -19.49 0.79
C SER A 249 4.55 -19.14 1.68
N LYS A 250 4.64 -19.30 3.01
CA LYS A 250 3.61 -18.87 3.96
C LYS A 250 3.42 -17.35 4.03
N HIS A 251 4.49 -16.57 3.82
CA HIS A 251 4.50 -15.13 4.14
C HIS A 251 4.71 -14.20 2.94
N SER A 252 5.48 -14.57 1.92
CA SER A 252 5.66 -13.75 0.72
C SER A 252 4.43 -13.78 -0.19
N VAL A 253 3.75 -14.93 -0.28
CA VAL A 253 2.58 -15.09 -1.14
C VAL A 253 1.39 -14.30 -0.58
N ALA A 254 1.09 -13.19 -1.24
CA ALA A 254 -0.19 -12.52 -1.16
C ALA A 254 -0.84 -12.45 -2.55
N ASN A 255 -1.87 -13.26 -2.75
CA ASN A 255 -2.99 -12.80 -3.57
C ASN A 255 -3.59 -11.57 -2.86
N GLY A 256 -3.82 -10.48 -3.57
CA GLY A 256 -4.12 -9.16 -2.99
C GLY A 256 -5.38 -9.13 -2.14
N MET A 257 -5.48 -8.17 -1.21
CA MET A 257 -6.49 -8.12 -0.15
C MET A 257 -7.90 -8.46 -0.63
N SER A 258 -8.43 -9.60 -0.18
CA SER A 258 -9.82 -9.97 -0.46
C SER A 258 -10.73 -9.57 0.70
N PHE A 259 -11.77 -8.80 0.37
CA PHE A 259 -12.74 -8.31 1.33
C PHE A 259 -13.89 -9.33 1.50
N PRO A 260 -14.44 -9.51 2.71
CA PRO A 260 -15.68 -10.25 2.94
C PRO A 260 -16.90 -9.40 2.56
N LEU A 261 -16.82 -8.70 1.42
CA LEU A 261 -17.81 -7.77 0.90
C LEU A 261 -18.24 -8.22 -0.49
N ARG A 262 -19.49 -7.91 -0.85
CA ARG A 262 -19.95 -7.90 -2.23
C ARG A 262 -19.86 -6.47 -2.76
N PHE A 263 -19.13 -6.30 -3.86
CA PHE A 263 -19.15 -5.10 -4.68
C PHE A 263 -20.03 -5.36 -5.92
N ASP A 264 -20.77 -4.34 -6.37
CA ASP A 264 -21.60 -4.45 -7.57
C ASP A 264 -20.84 -4.00 -8.84
N THR A 265 -19.68 -3.37 -8.69
CA THR A 265 -18.78 -2.97 -9.80
C THR A 265 -17.31 -3.06 -9.40
N LEU A 266 -16.43 -3.22 -10.40
CA LEU A 266 -14.97 -3.11 -10.23
C LEU A 266 -14.56 -1.75 -9.64
N GLU A 267 -15.22 -0.65 -10.04
CA GLU A 267 -14.91 0.68 -9.52
C GLU A 267 -15.13 0.78 -8.01
N GLN A 268 -16.19 0.17 -7.46
CA GLN A 268 -16.43 0.16 -6.02
C GLN A 268 -15.33 -0.60 -5.25
N GLU A 269 -14.86 -1.74 -5.77
CA GLU A 269 -13.77 -2.49 -5.12
C GLU A 269 -12.43 -1.75 -5.23
N VAL A 270 -12.10 -1.22 -6.42
CA VAL A 270 -10.90 -0.40 -6.64
C VAL A 270 -10.94 0.86 -5.77
N ASN A 271 -12.09 1.53 -5.64
CA ASN A 271 -12.27 2.67 -4.73
C ASN A 271 -12.05 2.29 -3.27
N THR A 272 -12.59 1.14 -2.84
CA THR A 272 -12.43 0.61 -1.47
C THR A 272 -10.96 0.32 -1.16
N LEU A 273 -10.25 -0.36 -2.05
CA LEU A 273 -8.82 -0.67 -1.91
C LEU A 273 -7.97 0.60 -1.93
N SER A 274 -8.24 1.53 -2.85
CA SER A 274 -7.52 2.80 -2.96
C SER A 274 -7.70 3.69 -1.73
N LEU A 275 -8.89 3.67 -1.12
CA LEU A 275 -9.16 4.39 0.13
C LEU A 275 -8.42 3.79 1.32
N ILE A 276 -8.20 2.48 1.37
CA ILE A 276 -7.37 1.86 2.41
C ILE A 276 -5.91 2.30 2.25
N ASP A 277 -5.35 2.24 1.05
CA ASP A 277 -3.92 2.54 0.84
C ASP A 277 -3.59 4.04 0.92
N ILE A 278 -4.45 4.94 0.42
CA ILE A 278 -4.26 6.39 0.61
C ILE A 278 -4.39 6.81 2.07
N LEU A 279 -5.19 6.09 2.88
CA LEU A 279 -5.36 6.32 4.32
C LEU A 279 -4.44 5.47 5.20
N ASN A 280 -3.53 4.66 4.64
CA ASN A 280 -2.64 3.75 5.38
C ASN A 280 -1.63 4.52 6.26
N THR A 281 -2.11 4.96 7.43
CA THR A 281 -1.56 6.04 8.27
C THR A 281 -1.73 5.67 9.73
N GLY A 282 -0.88 6.23 10.59
CA GLY A 282 -1.06 6.17 12.04
C GLY A 282 -0.25 5.07 12.72
N HIS A 283 0.77 4.50 12.06
CA HIS A 283 1.68 3.54 12.68
C HIS A 283 2.38 4.12 13.93
N GLY A 284 2.55 5.45 14.01
CA GLY A 284 3.00 6.16 15.21
C GLY A 284 1.99 6.23 16.38
N PHE A 285 0.71 5.92 16.17
CA PHE A 285 -0.35 5.88 17.19
C PHE A 285 -0.70 4.46 17.66
N ARG A 286 0.10 3.46 17.27
CA ARG A 286 -0.15 2.04 17.58
C ARG A 286 -0.42 1.77 19.07
N LYS A 287 0.27 2.48 19.98
CA LYS A 287 0.04 2.34 21.43
C LYS A 287 -1.37 2.81 21.82
N GLU A 288 -1.73 4.03 21.43
CA GLU A 288 -3.05 4.59 21.71
C GLU A 288 -4.19 3.77 21.09
N LEU A 289 -4.01 3.26 19.87
CA LEU A 289 -5.03 2.45 19.19
C LEU A 289 -5.25 1.08 19.86
N HIS A 290 -4.19 0.44 20.37
CA HIS A 290 -4.32 -0.75 21.19
C HIS A 290 -4.92 -0.46 22.58
N GLU A 291 -4.56 0.65 23.23
CA GLU A 291 -5.17 1.07 24.51
C GLU A 291 -6.67 1.39 24.39
N ASP A 292 -7.09 2.00 23.27
CA ASP A 292 -8.44 2.56 23.11
C ASP A 292 -9.41 1.64 22.36
N SER A 293 -8.90 0.77 21.49
CA SER A 293 -9.72 -0.04 20.58
C SER A 293 -9.22 -1.48 20.38
N ASP A 294 -8.10 -1.84 21.00
CA ASP A 294 -7.40 -3.13 20.86
C ASP A 294 -6.86 -3.43 19.43
N ARG A 295 -6.84 -2.43 18.53
CA ARG A 295 -6.50 -2.59 17.10
C ARG A 295 -5.13 -2.05 16.69
N GLY A 296 -4.56 -2.67 15.66
CA GLY A 296 -3.39 -2.14 14.95
C GLY A 296 -3.73 -0.93 14.06
N ALA A 297 -2.74 -0.10 13.71
CA ALA A 297 -2.96 1.07 12.85
C ALA A 297 -3.61 0.72 11.50
N PHE A 298 -3.04 -0.24 10.77
CA PHE A 298 -3.62 -0.73 9.51
C PHE A 298 -5.02 -1.33 9.68
N GLU A 299 -5.25 -2.07 10.76
CA GLU A 299 -6.56 -2.63 11.10
C GLU A 299 -7.61 -1.54 11.35
N THR A 300 -7.24 -0.44 12.01
CA THR A 300 -8.10 0.75 12.20
C THR A 300 -8.52 1.36 10.86
N ILE A 301 -7.62 1.43 9.87
CA ILE A 301 -7.93 1.93 8.53
C ILE A 301 -8.89 0.98 7.78
N VAL A 302 -8.58 -0.32 7.79
CA VAL A 302 -9.44 -1.37 7.20
C VAL A 302 -10.84 -1.35 7.85
N PHE A 303 -10.92 -1.28 9.18
CA PHE A 303 -12.17 -1.18 9.93
C PHE A 303 -12.97 0.07 9.55
N GLY A 304 -12.31 1.22 9.42
CA GLY A 304 -12.94 2.47 8.98
C GLY A 304 -13.53 2.42 7.59
N ILE A 305 -12.79 1.91 6.60
CA ILE A 305 -13.30 1.78 5.23
C ILE A 305 -14.42 0.73 5.12
N MET A 306 -14.28 -0.41 5.82
CA MET A 306 -15.35 -1.42 5.94
C MET A 306 -16.61 -0.83 6.59
N SER A 307 -16.46 0.02 7.61
CA SER A 307 -17.55 0.74 8.29
C SER A 307 -18.25 1.73 7.36
N LEU A 308 -17.51 2.52 6.59
CA LEU A 308 -18.07 3.42 5.56
C LEU A 308 -18.87 2.62 4.52
N TYR A 309 -18.33 1.51 4.01
CA TYR A 309 -18.99 0.67 3.02
C TYR A 309 -20.28 0.02 3.55
N ILE A 310 -20.22 -0.62 4.72
CA ILE A 310 -21.35 -1.37 5.31
C ILE A 310 -22.47 -0.44 5.78
N SER A 311 -22.15 0.80 6.15
CA SER A 311 -23.14 1.84 6.46
C SER A 311 -23.73 2.53 5.22
N SER A 312 -23.28 2.19 4.02
CA SER A 312 -23.58 2.88 2.76
C SER A 312 -23.24 4.39 2.80
N THR A 313 -22.21 4.78 3.57
CA THR A 313 -21.76 6.16 3.66
C THR A 313 -21.06 6.54 2.34
N PRO A 314 -21.54 7.55 1.59
CA PRO A 314 -21.02 7.82 0.26
C PRO A 314 -19.55 8.28 0.30
N THR A 315 -18.68 7.58 -0.43
CA THR A 315 -17.26 7.93 -0.59
C THR A 315 -16.99 8.71 -1.88
N THR A 316 -17.93 9.57 -2.30
CA THR A 316 -17.79 10.41 -3.49
C THR A 316 -16.97 11.65 -3.20
N ALA A 317 -16.43 12.30 -4.24
CA ALA A 317 -15.62 13.51 -4.12
C ALA A 317 -16.33 14.63 -3.34
N GLU A 318 -17.65 14.75 -3.49
CA GLU A 318 -18.50 15.65 -2.67
C GLU A 318 -18.46 15.30 -1.19
N SER A 319 -18.77 14.05 -0.84
CA SER A 319 -18.86 13.61 0.56
C SER A 319 -17.49 13.54 1.25
N LEU A 320 -16.46 13.03 0.56
CA LEU A 320 -15.09 13.00 1.07
C LEU A 320 -14.60 14.42 1.37
N SER A 321 -14.87 15.40 0.50
CA SER A 321 -14.47 16.81 0.72
C SER A 321 -15.07 17.48 1.95
N LYS A 322 -16.09 16.87 2.56
CA LYS A 322 -16.91 17.42 3.65
C LYS A 322 -16.85 16.61 4.95
N MET A 323 -16.17 15.47 4.98
CA MET A 323 -16.18 14.60 6.16
C MET A 323 -15.58 15.33 7.37
N THR A 324 -16.15 15.07 8.55
CA THR A 324 -15.69 15.65 9.82
C THR A 324 -14.82 14.66 10.58
N GLY A 325 -13.91 15.16 11.41
CA GLY A 325 -13.09 14.33 12.30
C GLY A 325 -13.93 13.51 13.30
N TRP A 326 -15.20 13.89 13.54
CA TRP A 326 -16.13 13.10 14.34
C TRP A 326 -16.74 11.92 13.58
N GLU A 327 -17.10 12.10 12.30
CA GLU A 327 -17.50 10.98 11.43
C GLU A 327 -16.33 10.01 11.22
N VAL A 328 -15.12 10.52 10.98
CA VAL A 328 -13.89 9.70 10.93
C VAL A 328 -13.70 8.95 12.26
N GLY A 329 -13.76 9.64 13.40
CA GLY A 329 -13.65 9.00 14.72
C GLY A 329 -14.68 7.88 14.93
N THR A 330 -15.92 8.12 14.49
CA THR A 330 -17.03 7.17 14.59
C THR A 330 -16.82 5.95 13.68
N HIS A 331 -16.52 6.13 12.40
CA HIS A 331 -16.36 5.02 11.45
C HIS A 331 -15.10 4.19 11.72
N PHE A 332 -13.97 4.83 12.02
CA PHE A 332 -12.68 4.16 12.25
C PHE A 332 -12.57 3.61 13.69
N GLY A 333 -13.52 3.91 14.58
CA GLY A 333 -13.48 3.49 15.99
C GLY A 333 -12.37 4.17 16.79
N ILE A 334 -11.98 5.39 16.40
CA ILE A 334 -10.96 6.18 17.08
C ILE A 334 -11.63 6.97 18.21
N THR A 335 -11.29 6.65 19.45
CA THR A 335 -11.74 7.37 20.64
C THR A 335 -11.35 8.84 20.54
N MET A 336 -12.33 9.74 20.37
CA MET A 336 -12.07 11.17 20.17
C MET A 336 -11.77 11.93 21.47
N GLN A 337 -12.29 11.45 22.60
CA GLN A 337 -12.17 12.11 23.91
C GLN A 337 -11.95 11.08 25.02
N LYS A 338 -11.27 11.47 26.09
CA LYS A 338 -11.10 10.71 27.34
C LYS A 338 -11.41 11.59 28.54
N ASP A 339 -12.07 11.04 29.54
CA ASP A 339 -12.23 11.71 30.85
C ASP A 339 -10.89 11.76 31.58
N ALA A 340 -10.56 12.93 32.12
CA ALA A 340 -9.41 13.16 32.97
C ALA A 340 -9.85 13.80 34.31
N PRO A 341 -9.14 13.59 35.42
CA PRO A 341 -9.36 14.35 36.64
C PRO A 341 -9.20 15.86 36.40
N SER A 342 -10.09 16.65 37.01
CA SER A 342 -9.95 18.11 37.09
C SER A 342 -9.19 18.52 38.37
N GLU A 343 -8.92 19.81 38.53
CA GLU A 343 -8.37 20.37 39.77
C GLU A 343 -9.38 20.36 40.93
N LEU A 344 -10.67 20.20 40.64
CA LEU A 344 -11.73 20.04 41.64
C LEU A 344 -11.88 18.56 42.02
N ALA A 345 -11.77 18.27 43.31
CA ALA A 345 -11.93 16.92 43.83
C ALA A 345 -13.29 16.31 43.42
N HIS A 346 -13.27 15.06 42.98
CA HIS A 346 -14.42 14.29 42.48
C HIS A 346 -15.08 14.81 41.19
N VAL A 347 -14.46 15.77 40.48
CA VAL A 347 -14.93 16.24 39.17
C VAL A 347 -13.97 15.80 38.06
N THR A 348 -14.49 15.13 37.04
CA THR A 348 -13.79 14.85 35.78
C THR A 348 -14.06 15.93 34.73
N ILE A 349 -13.15 16.06 33.78
CA ILE A 349 -13.29 16.87 32.57
C ILE A 349 -12.90 16.02 31.36
N SER A 350 -13.76 16.01 30.34
CA SER A 350 -13.43 15.43 29.04
C SER A 350 -12.31 16.24 28.36
N LYS A 351 -11.31 15.55 27.82
CA LYS A 351 -10.22 16.12 27.02
C LYS A 351 -10.10 15.36 25.69
N PRO A 352 -9.62 15.98 24.60
CA PRO A 352 -9.26 15.25 23.39
C PRO A 352 -8.29 14.11 23.71
N SER A 353 -8.49 12.95 23.11
CA SER A 353 -7.54 11.83 23.24
C SER A 353 -6.27 12.12 22.42
N VAL A 354 -5.18 11.40 22.69
CA VAL A 354 -3.99 11.45 21.82
C VAL A 354 -4.29 10.87 20.42
N ALA A 355 -5.17 9.87 20.33
CA ALA A 355 -5.60 9.28 19.05
C ALA A 355 -6.48 10.22 18.20
N SER A 356 -7.12 11.24 18.80
CA SER A 356 -7.95 12.20 18.05
C SER A 356 -7.15 12.98 16.98
N LYS A 357 -5.83 13.13 17.16
CA LYS A 357 -4.92 13.67 16.13
C LYS A 357 -4.91 12.82 14.86
N LEU A 358 -4.97 11.49 14.98
CA LEU A 358 -5.06 10.59 13.82
C LEU A 358 -6.39 10.76 13.08
N ALA A 359 -7.51 10.91 13.79
CA ALA A 359 -8.80 11.20 13.15
C ALA A 359 -8.76 12.55 12.39
N GLY A 360 -8.07 13.56 12.92
CA GLY A 360 -7.81 14.82 12.21
C GLY A 360 -6.91 14.67 10.98
N GLN A 361 -5.86 13.83 11.05
CA GLN A 361 -4.98 13.52 9.91
C GLN A 361 -5.74 12.78 8.80
N LEU A 362 -6.54 11.78 9.15
CA LEU A 362 -7.38 11.03 8.22
C LEU A 362 -8.47 11.92 7.60
N GLN A 363 -9.10 12.81 8.38
CA GLN A 363 -10.00 13.84 7.86
C GLN A 363 -9.28 14.75 6.85
N GLY A 364 -8.06 15.21 7.16
CA GLY A 364 -7.26 16.03 6.25
C GLY A 364 -7.02 15.35 4.90
N VAL A 365 -6.62 14.06 4.92
CA VAL A 365 -6.41 13.29 3.69
C VAL A 365 -7.72 13.08 2.91
N LEU A 366 -8.81 12.72 3.57
CA LEU A 366 -10.11 12.52 2.91
C LEU A 366 -10.63 13.80 2.27
N ASN A 367 -10.60 14.92 3.01
CA ASN A 367 -11.16 16.18 2.55
C ASN A 367 -10.36 16.77 1.39
N GLU A 368 -9.03 16.67 1.44
CA GLU A 368 -8.14 17.08 0.35
C GLU A 368 -8.29 16.16 -0.88
N THR A 369 -8.40 14.84 -0.68
CA THR A 369 -8.67 13.88 -1.77
C THR A 369 -9.99 14.21 -2.47
N GLY A 370 -11.06 14.47 -1.72
CA GLY A 370 -12.35 14.87 -2.28
C GLY A 370 -12.31 16.20 -3.04
N ARG A 371 -11.56 17.19 -2.55
CA ARG A 371 -11.33 18.47 -3.24
C ARG A 371 -10.61 18.25 -4.58
N ILE A 372 -9.52 17.50 -4.58
CA ILE A 372 -8.71 17.20 -5.77
C ILE A 372 -9.49 16.40 -6.81
N LEU A 373 -10.32 15.43 -6.37
CA LEU A 373 -11.18 14.66 -7.28
C LEU A 373 -12.19 15.55 -8.01
N LYS A 374 -12.82 16.52 -7.33
CA LYS A 374 -13.69 17.53 -7.96
C LYS A 374 -12.93 18.37 -8.99
N GLU A 375 -11.77 18.89 -8.61
CA GLU A 375 -10.93 19.74 -9.47
C GLU A 375 -10.46 19.00 -10.74
N LYS A 376 -10.26 17.67 -10.65
CA LYS A 376 -9.91 16.79 -11.77
C LYS A 376 -11.13 16.19 -12.51
N GLY A 377 -12.36 16.41 -12.03
CA GLY A 377 -13.60 15.95 -12.66
C GLY A 377 -13.99 14.48 -12.40
N PHE A 378 -13.55 13.88 -11.29
CA PHE A 378 -13.84 12.49 -10.91
C PHE A 378 -14.82 12.40 -9.74
N GLU A 379 -15.79 11.48 -9.81
CA GLU A 379 -16.78 11.28 -8.74
C GLU A 379 -16.24 10.43 -7.58
N THR A 380 -15.29 9.52 -7.83
CA THR A 380 -14.71 8.61 -6.83
C THR A 380 -13.19 8.48 -6.99
N LEU A 381 -12.50 8.02 -5.95
CA LEU A 381 -11.06 7.71 -6.05
C LEU A 381 -10.82 6.50 -6.96
N GLY A 382 -11.74 5.53 -6.98
CA GLY A 382 -11.69 4.37 -7.88
C GLY A 382 -11.77 4.76 -9.36
N ALA A 383 -12.63 5.71 -9.72
CA ALA A 383 -12.73 6.24 -11.08
C ALA A 383 -11.40 6.91 -11.51
N PHE A 384 -10.78 7.70 -10.63
CA PHE A 384 -9.46 8.27 -10.88
C PHE A 384 -8.39 7.19 -11.06
N VAL A 385 -8.35 6.18 -10.19
CA VAL A 385 -7.35 5.10 -10.21
C VAL A 385 -7.47 4.24 -11.47
N ILE A 386 -8.69 3.95 -11.93
CA ILE A 386 -8.94 3.25 -13.20
C ILE A 386 -8.44 4.08 -14.40
N ASP A 387 -8.62 5.40 -14.39
CA ASP A 387 -8.09 6.30 -15.44
C ASP A 387 -6.55 6.44 -15.37
N ALA A 388 -5.98 6.52 -14.18
CA ALA A 388 -4.53 6.52 -13.97
C ALA A 388 -3.88 5.24 -14.50
N ALA A 389 -4.46 4.07 -14.23
CA ALA A 389 -3.97 2.79 -14.76
C ALA A 389 -4.04 2.74 -16.31
N LYS A 390 -5.11 3.28 -16.92
CA LYS A 390 -5.24 3.38 -18.39
C LYS A 390 -4.13 4.26 -18.98
N LYS A 391 -3.85 5.42 -18.35
CA LYS A 391 -2.79 6.35 -18.75
C LYS A 391 -1.39 5.77 -18.56
N ALA A 392 -1.19 4.96 -17.52
CA ALA A 392 0.06 4.29 -17.24
C ALA A 392 0.38 3.12 -18.20
N ASN A 393 -0.63 2.57 -18.89
CA ASN A 393 -0.48 1.59 -19.98
C ASN A 393 0.34 0.34 -19.59
N GLY A 394 0.05 -0.22 -18.41
CA GLY A 394 0.73 -1.41 -17.88
C GLY A 394 2.10 -1.14 -17.24
N SER A 395 2.37 0.09 -16.81
CA SER A 395 3.53 0.46 -15.98
C SER A 395 3.07 0.89 -14.58
N GLY A 396 3.43 0.13 -13.56
CA GLY A 396 3.23 0.47 -12.15
C GLY A 396 4.07 1.67 -11.71
N GLU A 397 5.21 1.90 -12.36
CA GLU A 397 6.07 3.07 -12.15
C GLU A 397 5.33 4.35 -12.51
N LYS A 398 4.78 4.43 -13.74
CA LYS A 398 3.98 5.57 -14.21
C LYS A 398 2.63 5.69 -13.51
N PHE A 399 2.04 4.58 -13.11
CA PHE A 399 0.83 4.61 -12.27
C PHE A 399 1.13 5.30 -10.94
N SER A 400 2.22 4.92 -10.27
CA SER A 400 2.71 5.56 -9.04
C SER A 400 3.07 7.03 -9.28
N GLU A 401 3.70 7.36 -10.41
CA GLU A 401 4.03 8.74 -10.82
C GLU A 401 2.75 9.61 -10.92
N ILE A 402 1.70 9.09 -11.54
CA ILE A 402 0.40 9.78 -11.68
C ILE A 402 -0.27 10.01 -10.32
N LEU A 403 -0.17 9.06 -9.38
CA LEU A 403 -0.67 9.18 -8.01
C LEU A 403 0.07 10.28 -7.23
N VAL A 404 1.41 10.23 -7.22
CA VAL A 404 2.29 11.22 -6.56
C VAL A 404 2.06 12.63 -7.12
N ASN A 405 1.99 12.78 -8.45
CA ASN A 405 1.66 14.04 -9.12
C ASN A 405 0.21 14.51 -8.90
N SER A 406 -0.67 13.70 -8.29
CA SER A 406 -2.09 14.02 -8.15
C SER A 406 -2.58 14.29 -6.73
N PHE A 407 -2.05 13.63 -5.71
CA PHE A 407 -2.51 13.83 -4.33
C PHE A 407 -1.33 13.97 -3.34
N PRO A 408 -1.31 15.02 -2.48
CA PRO A 408 -0.27 15.19 -1.47
C PRO A 408 -0.10 13.99 -0.53
N ALA A 409 -1.18 13.22 -0.26
CA ALA A 409 -1.14 12.01 0.55
C ALA A 409 -0.26 10.86 -0.03
N PHE A 410 0.10 10.93 -1.32
CA PHE A 410 1.07 10.02 -1.95
C PHE A 410 2.49 10.61 -2.03
N GLN A 411 2.69 11.91 -1.77
CA GLN A 411 3.98 12.63 -1.90
C GLN A 411 4.93 12.41 -0.71
N ASP A 412 5.03 11.15 -0.25
CA ASP A 412 5.87 10.67 0.84
C ASP A 412 7.36 10.88 0.55
N SER A 413 7.82 12.07 0.92
CA SER A 413 9.17 12.62 0.74
C SER A 413 9.47 13.70 1.79
N ALA A 414 10.74 13.94 2.09
CA ALA A 414 11.19 14.99 3.01
C ALA A 414 12.60 15.49 2.68
N GLU A 415 12.96 16.67 3.19
CA GLU A 415 14.34 17.16 3.20
C GLU A 415 15.10 16.57 4.41
N VAL A 416 16.28 16.00 4.16
CA VAL A 416 17.23 15.47 5.16
C VAL A 416 18.62 16.01 4.81
N ASP A 417 19.30 16.66 5.76
CA ASP A 417 20.59 17.36 5.53
C ASP A 417 20.61 18.34 4.33
N GLY A 418 19.44 18.86 3.93
CA GLY A 418 19.29 19.71 2.73
C GLY A 418 19.30 18.96 1.40
N LYS A 419 18.96 17.66 1.42
CA LYS A 419 18.64 16.84 0.24
C LYS A 419 17.23 16.27 0.34
N THR A 420 16.49 16.29 -0.76
CA THR A 420 15.20 15.59 -0.86
C THR A 420 15.40 14.07 -0.85
N VAL A 421 14.64 13.36 -0.01
CA VAL A 421 14.59 11.90 0.08
C VAL A 421 13.19 11.43 -0.31
N TYR A 422 13.11 10.52 -1.27
CA TYR A 422 11.84 9.99 -1.79
C TYR A 422 11.56 8.59 -1.26
N VAL A 423 10.32 8.32 -0.82
CA VAL A 423 9.89 6.99 -0.35
C VAL A 423 8.60 6.52 -1.03
N PHE A 424 7.62 7.41 -1.21
CA PHE A 424 6.38 7.13 -1.97
C PHE A 424 5.59 5.87 -1.55
N LYS A 425 5.70 5.45 -0.28
CA LYS A 425 5.21 4.16 0.26
C LYS A 425 3.82 3.80 -0.19
N LYS A 426 2.87 4.74 -0.09
CA LYS A 426 1.46 4.53 -0.41
C LYS A 426 1.17 4.38 -1.90
N ALA A 427 1.94 5.04 -2.76
CA ALA A 427 1.75 4.94 -4.22
C ALA A 427 2.27 3.60 -4.74
N LEU A 428 3.47 3.19 -4.28
CA LEU A 428 4.08 1.90 -4.57
C LEU A 428 3.22 0.74 -4.03
N LEU A 429 2.72 0.87 -2.79
CA LEU A 429 1.81 -0.09 -2.19
C LEU A 429 0.52 -0.24 -3.01
N LEU A 430 -0.15 0.87 -3.37
CA LEU A 430 -1.40 0.80 -4.14
C LEU A 430 -1.19 0.16 -5.52
N ALA A 431 -0.04 0.38 -6.17
CA ALA A 431 0.32 -0.31 -7.41
C ALA A 431 0.36 -1.84 -7.22
N SER A 432 1.02 -2.32 -6.15
CA SER A 432 1.11 -3.77 -5.85
C SER A 432 -0.20 -4.35 -5.33
N SER A 433 -0.97 -3.60 -4.52
CA SER A 433 -2.32 -3.98 -4.07
C SER A 433 -3.25 -4.25 -5.26
N LEU A 434 -3.24 -3.37 -6.27
CA LEU A 434 -4.06 -3.51 -7.47
C LEU A 434 -3.60 -4.67 -8.36
N GLU A 435 -2.29 -4.81 -8.60
CA GLU A 435 -1.72 -5.91 -9.36
C GLU A 435 -2.09 -7.27 -8.71
N ARG A 436 -1.70 -7.46 -7.45
CA ARG A 436 -1.92 -8.73 -6.73
C ARG A 436 -3.39 -9.08 -6.56
N ARG A 437 -4.29 -8.09 -6.53
CA ARG A 437 -5.75 -8.31 -6.42
C ARG A 437 -6.40 -8.61 -7.77
N PHE A 438 -5.99 -7.92 -8.84
CA PHE A 438 -6.75 -7.85 -10.08
C PHE A 438 -6.02 -8.29 -11.36
N ALA A 439 -4.68 -8.35 -11.42
CA ALA A 439 -3.96 -8.59 -12.69
C ALA A 439 -4.34 -9.90 -13.40
N LYS A 440 -4.80 -10.91 -12.65
CA LYS A 440 -5.29 -12.21 -13.16
C LYS A 440 -6.68 -12.14 -13.83
N THR A 441 -7.48 -11.11 -13.56
CA THR A 441 -8.85 -10.92 -14.07
C THR A 441 -9.01 -9.66 -14.92
N GLU A 442 -8.23 -8.62 -14.62
CA GLU A 442 -8.27 -7.29 -15.23
C GLU A 442 -6.87 -6.93 -15.75
N PRO A 443 -6.58 -7.14 -17.05
CA PRO A 443 -5.28 -6.82 -17.65
C PRO A 443 -4.86 -5.35 -17.53
N LEU A 444 -5.79 -4.46 -17.14
CA LEU A 444 -5.54 -3.06 -16.80
C LEU A 444 -4.53 -2.89 -15.66
N PHE A 445 -4.51 -3.79 -14.69
CA PHE A 445 -3.65 -3.75 -13.50
C PHE A 445 -2.45 -4.70 -13.58
N ALA A 446 -2.24 -5.36 -14.72
CA ALA A 446 -1.07 -6.22 -14.96
C ALA A 446 0.18 -5.38 -15.27
N PHE A 447 0.79 -4.81 -14.22
CA PHE A 447 1.95 -3.94 -14.31
C PHE A 447 3.25 -4.73 -14.61
N LYS A 448 3.95 -4.34 -15.69
CA LYS A 448 5.08 -5.09 -16.29
C LYS A 448 6.46 -4.78 -15.69
N ASP A 449 6.49 -3.83 -14.76
CA ASP A 449 7.65 -3.28 -14.07
C ASP A 449 7.49 -3.38 -12.54
N ILE A 450 6.47 -4.10 -12.05
CA ILE A 450 6.21 -4.22 -10.60
C ILE A 450 7.35 -4.96 -9.87
N GLN A 451 8.08 -5.84 -10.57
CA GLN A 451 9.29 -6.49 -10.07
C GLN A 451 10.43 -5.51 -9.74
N ASP A 452 10.47 -4.35 -10.39
CA ASP A 452 11.50 -3.32 -10.23
C ASP A 452 11.14 -2.30 -9.12
N SER A 453 9.93 -2.41 -8.54
CA SER A 453 9.41 -1.49 -7.52
C SER A 453 10.19 -1.55 -6.20
N PRO A 454 10.49 -0.41 -5.56
CA PRO A 454 11.01 -0.38 -4.18
C PRO A 454 10.03 -0.97 -3.15
N ILE A 455 10.57 -1.36 -1.99
CA ILE A 455 9.82 -1.85 -0.83
C ILE A 455 9.00 -0.74 -0.14
N PHE A 456 7.88 -1.08 0.49
CA PHE A 456 6.87 -0.13 0.98
C PHE A 456 7.15 0.34 2.42
N ALA A 457 8.38 0.81 2.67
CA ALA A 457 8.92 1.06 4.00
C ALA A 457 8.04 1.97 4.89
N ASP A 458 7.53 1.40 5.97
CA ASP A 458 6.78 2.01 7.07
C ASP A 458 7.68 2.09 8.33
N ASN A 459 7.16 1.85 9.54
CA ASN A 459 7.98 1.67 10.75
C ASN A 459 8.31 0.20 11.07
N VAL A 460 7.85 -0.76 10.27
CA VAL A 460 8.02 -2.20 10.48
C VAL A 460 9.28 -2.71 9.79
N ILE A 461 9.43 -2.41 8.49
CA ILE A 461 10.59 -2.83 7.68
C ILE A 461 11.93 -2.35 8.29
N PRO A 462 12.15 -1.05 8.60
CA PRO A 462 13.37 -0.57 9.26
C PRO A 462 13.60 -1.17 10.66
N THR A 463 12.53 -1.40 11.43
CA THR A 463 12.61 -2.03 12.75
C THR A 463 13.10 -3.47 12.65
N LEU A 464 12.51 -4.26 11.74
CA LEU A 464 12.96 -5.64 11.51
C LEU A 464 14.39 -5.71 11.00
N MET A 465 14.76 -4.89 10.01
CA MET A 465 16.12 -4.92 9.49
C MET A 465 17.17 -4.54 10.54
N THR A 466 16.83 -3.65 11.49
CA THR A 466 17.71 -3.37 12.64
C THR A 466 17.75 -4.53 13.64
N HIS A 467 16.60 -5.14 13.95
CA HIS A 467 16.51 -6.29 14.85
C HIS A 467 17.22 -7.55 14.33
N LEU A 468 17.21 -7.76 13.01
CA LEU A 468 17.93 -8.84 12.32
C LEU A 468 19.45 -8.57 12.21
N GLY A 469 19.92 -7.40 12.65
CA GLY A 469 21.32 -6.97 12.54
C GLY A 469 21.74 -6.50 11.14
N ILE A 470 20.83 -6.48 10.17
CA ILE A 470 21.09 -6.06 8.79
C ILE A 470 21.34 -4.55 8.71
N LEU A 471 20.61 -3.75 9.50
CA LEU A 471 20.90 -2.33 9.72
C LEU A 471 21.64 -2.13 11.04
N VAL A 472 22.83 -1.54 10.96
CA VAL A 472 23.61 -1.13 12.13
C VAL A 472 23.51 0.39 12.28
N LEU A 473 22.75 0.82 13.29
CA LEU A 473 22.49 2.25 13.56
C LEU A 473 23.66 2.94 14.28
N PRO A 474 24.00 4.19 13.92
CA PRO A 474 24.92 5.01 14.70
C PRO A 474 24.32 5.39 16.05
N GLU A 475 25.16 5.78 17.01
CA GLU A 475 24.77 6.02 18.42
C GLU A 475 23.58 6.97 18.58
N ASN A 476 23.54 8.05 17.78
CA ASN A 476 22.47 9.04 17.84
C ASN A 476 21.10 8.50 17.40
N LEU A 477 21.04 7.40 16.63
CA LEU A 477 19.79 6.79 16.17
C LEU A 477 19.39 5.54 16.96
N LYS A 478 20.19 5.03 17.91
CA LYS A 478 19.82 3.83 18.68
C LYS A 478 18.55 4.01 19.50
N HIS A 479 18.33 5.21 20.04
CA HIS A 479 17.17 5.56 20.86
C HIS A 479 15.82 5.33 20.15
N THR A 480 15.81 5.32 18.81
CA THR A 480 14.57 5.10 18.03
C THR A 480 14.05 3.67 18.14
N MET A 481 14.91 2.72 18.49
CA MET A 481 14.58 1.29 18.59
C MET A 481 14.36 0.82 20.05
N GLU A 482 14.31 1.77 20.99
CA GLU A 482 13.95 1.52 22.38
C GLU A 482 12.42 1.52 22.58
N GLU A 483 11.93 1.00 23.70
CA GLU A 483 10.48 0.96 23.95
C GLU A 483 9.91 2.38 24.10
N GLY A 484 9.01 2.75 23.19
CA GLY A 484 8.47 4.10 23.11
C GLY A 484 9.36 5.10 22.38
N GLY A 485 10.37 4.64 21.63
CA GLY A 485 11.22 5.49 20.77
C GLY A 485 10.41 6.37 19.82
N VAL A 486 10.25 7.64 20.17
CA VAL A 486 9.63 8.66 19.30
C VAL A 486 10.70 9.21 18.36
N THR A 487 10.38 9.30 17.07
CA THR A 487 11.27 9.88 16.05
C THR A 487 10.76 11.24 15.61
N SER A 488 11.68 12.16 15.30
CA SER A 488 11.38 13.27 14.41
C SER A 488 11.03 12.74 13.01
N VAL A 489 10.39 13.58 12.19
CA VAL A 489 10.12 13.25 10.78
C VAL A 489 11.41 12.88 10.07
N GLU A 490 12.47 13.67 10.25
CA GLU A 490 13.77 13.47 9.60
C GLU A 490 14.41 12.12 9.96
N GLU A 491 14.49 11.77 11.25
CA GLU A 491 15.01 10.47 11.70
C GLU A 491 14.19 9.31 11.15
N SER A 492 12.86 9.46 11.06
CA SER A 492 12.00 8.44 10.45
C SER A 492 12.32 8.25 8.96
N TYR A 493 12.68 9.31 8.22
CA TYR A 493 13.14 9.17 6.83
C TYR A 493 14.54 8.56 6.73
N ARG A 494 15.47 8.87 7.64
CA ARG A 494 16.81 8.23 7.69
C ARG A 494 16.69 6.71 7.86
N LEU A 495 15.83 6.26 8.78
CA LEU A 495 15.56 4.84 9.03
C LEU A 495 14.86 4.17 7.84
N ARG A 496 13.79 4.77 7.31
CA ARG A 496 13.02 4.23 6.16
C ARG A 496 13.90 4.13 4.92
N ALA A 497 14.69 5.16 4.62
CA ALA A 497 15.64 5.18 3.52
C ALA A 497 16.69 4.06 3.63
N ALA A 498 17.31 3.90 4.80
CA ALA A 498 18.26 2.82 5.04
C ALA A 498 17.61 1.44 4.85
N SER A 499 16.35 1.26 5.25
CA SER A 499 15.64 0.00 5.05
C SER A 499 15.34 -0.32 3.58
N ILE A 500 15.02 0.69 2.75
CA ILE A 500 14.81 0.50 1.30
C ILE A 500 16.10 0.04 0.62
N ASP A 501 17.19 0.71 0.95
CA ASP A 501 18.51 0.43 0.38
C ASP A 501 19.03 -0.95 0.83
N ALA A 502 18.86 -1.31 2.11
CA ALA A 502 19.14 -2.66 2.62
C ALA A 502 18.26 -3.75 2.00
N CYS A 503 16.97 -3.49 1.75
CA CYS A 503 16.11 -4.46 1.08
C CYS A 503 16.51 -4.68 -0.38
N ARG A 504 17.01 -3.64 -1.08
CA ARG A 504 17.61 -3.82 -2.41
C ARG A 504 18.84 -4.72 -2.33
N GLU A 505 19.75 -4.47 -1.38
CA GLU A 505 20.93 -5.33 -1.18
C GLU A 505 20.57 -6.78 -0.78
N VAL A 506 19.49 -7.01 0.00
CA VAL A 506 18.96 -8.36 0.30
C VAL A 506 18.47 -9.06 -0.98
N VAL A 507 17.70 -8.37 -1.83
CA VAL A 507 17.17 -8.89 -3.10
C VAL A 507 18.30 -9.20 -4.08
N GLU A 508 19.26 -8.29 -4.26
CA GLU A 508 20.47 -8.50 -5.05
C GLU A 508 21.26 -9.73 -4.55
N ARG A 509 21.42 -9.86 -3.23
CA ARG A 509 22.15 -10.97 -2.59
C ARG A 509 21.44 -12.31 -2.73
N ALA A 510 20.10 -12.34 -2.72
CA ALA A 510 19.28 -13.53 -2.90
C ALA A 510 19.26 -14.02 -4.37
N ASN A 511 19.25 -13.10 -5.33
CA ASN A 511 19.17 -13.38 -6.76
C ASN A 511 20.56 -13.58 -7.43
N SER A 512 21.64 -13.39 -6.68
CA SER A 512 23.03 -13.59 -7.13
C SER A 512 23.31 -15.03 -7.59
N LYS A 513 23.57 -15.20 -8.89
CA LYS A 513 23.83 -16.50 -9.54
C LYS A 513 25.16 -17.13 -9.14
N ASP A 514 26.23 -16.34 -9.04
CA ASP A 514 27.59 -16.85 -8.81
C ASP A 514 27.85 -17.23 -7.35
N ASN A 515 27.02 -16.72 -6.42
CA ASN A 515 27.14 -16.92 -4.98
C ASN A 515 25.76 -17.19 -4.33
N LYS A 516 24.97 -18.14 -4.85
CA LYS A 516 23.63 -18.44 -4.31
C LYS A 516 23.71 -18.77 -2.81
N VAL A 517 22.86 -18.13 -2.01
CA VAL A 517 22.71 -18.33 -0.56
C VAL A 517 21.26 -18.67 -0.24
N GLY A 518 21.07 -19.49 0.80
CA GLY A 518 19.77 -20.04 1.16
C GLY A 518 19.37 -21.23 0.30
N THR A 519 18.35 -21.95 0.75
CA THR A 519 17.80 -23.13 0.05
C THR A 519 16.50 -22.83 -0.69
N VAL A 520 15.97 -21.61 -0.56
CA VAL A 520 14.69 -21.19 -1.13
C VAL A 520 14.74 -21.13 -2.66
N ASP A 521 13.64 -21.54 -3.26
CA ASP A 521 13.24 -21.20 -4.61
C ASP A 521 12.23 -20.05 -4.56
N TYR A 522 12.57 -18.97 -5.26
CA TYR A 522 11.77 -17.76 -5.38
C TYR A 522 10.97 -17.72 -6.70
N GLY A 523 11.12 -18.73 -7.56
CA GLY A 523 10.54 -18.76 -8.91
C GLY A 523 11.41 -18.07 -9.96
N GLU A 524 10.93 -18.05 -11.21
CA GLU A 524 11.71 -17.62 -12.39
C GLU A 524 12.19 -16.16 -12.34
N GLN A 525 11.45 -15.29 -11.64
CA GLN A 525 11.78 -13.87 -11.47
C GLN A 525 12.77 -13.60 -10.33
N GLY A 526 13.06 -14.60 -9.48
CA GLY A 526 13.81 -14.41 -8.24
C GLY A 526 12.98 -13.78 -7.12
N MET A 527 13.63 -13.44 -6.01
CA MET A 527 13.02 -12.67 -4.93
C MET A 527 12.70 -11.26 -5.46
N LEU A 528 11.46 -10.80 -5.28
CA LEU A 528 11.07 -9.42 -5.57
C LEU A 528 11.04 -8.59 -4.28
N ALA A 529 11.39 -7.29 -4.36
CA ALA A 529 11.30 -6.39 -3.21
C ALA A 529 9.86 -6.26 -2.68
N VAL A 530 8.86 -6.34 -3.58
CA VAL A 530 7.43 -6.33 -3.23
C VAL A 530 6.98 -7.62 -2.52
N ASP A 531 7.65 -8.75 -2.71
CA ASP A 531 7.37 -10.01 -1.98
C ASP A 531 8.13 -10.07 -0.65
N LEU A 532 9.33 -9.48 -0.60
CA LEU A 532 10.08 -9.26 0.62
C LEU A 532 9.33 -8.32 1.59
N ASP A 533 8.58 -7.33 1.07
CA ASP A 533 7.68 -6.48 1.85
C ASP A 533 6.65 -7.31 2.63
N VAL A 534 5.83 -8.09 1.92
CA VAL A 534 4.77 -8.92 2.50
C VAL A 534 5.35 -9.95 3.46
N TYR A 535 6.49 -10.56 3.08
CA TYR A 535 7.23 -11.49 3.93
C TYR A 535 7.59 -10.83 5.28
N LEU A 536 8.33 -9.71 5.26
CA LEU A 536 8.79 -9.03 6.46
C LEU A 536 7.62 -8.48 7.28
N TRP A 537 6.63 -7.86 6.66
CA TRP A 537 5.47 -7.30 7.34
C TRP A 537 4.65 -8.37 8.08
N ARG A 538 4.46 -9.56 7.47
CA ARG A 538 3.80 -10.71 8.14
C ARG A 538 4.70 -11.33 9.21
N VAL A 539 5.99 -11.49 8.96
CA VAL A 539 6.92 -12.04 9.95
C VAL A 539 7.02 -11.14 11.19
N ALA A 540 6.91 -9.81 11.03
CA ALA A 540 6.76 -8.87 12.14
C ALA A 540 5.50 -9.07 13.01
N LYS A 541 4.52 -9.87 12.55
CA LYS A 541 3.33 -10.25 13.32
C LYS A 541 3.52 -11.56 14.08
N GLU A 542 4.54 -12.39 13.80
CA GLU A 542 4.78 -13.64 14.53
C GLU A 542 5.25 -13.38 15.98
N PRO A 543 4.91 -14.25 16.96
CA PRO A 543 5.11 -13.97 18.39
C PRO A 543 6.53 -13.56 18.82
N GLN A 544 7.57 -14.07 18.16
CA GLN A 544 8.96 -13.71 18.45
C GLN A 544 9.33 -12.28 18.00
N TYR A 545 8.75 -11.77 16.92
CA TYR A 545 9.03 -10.43 16.36
C TYR A 545 7.98 -9.38 16.76
N ARG A 546 6.78 -9.82 17.12
CA ARG A 546 5.66 -9.02 17.66
C ARG A 546 6.04 -8.15 18.87
N LYS A 547 7.06 -8.57 19.63
CA LYS A 547 7.60 -7.88 20.82
C LYS A 547 8.70 -6.86 20.52
N VAL A 548 9.18 -6.75 19.29
CA VAL A 548 10.26 -5.82 18.92
C VAL A 548 9.70 -4.37 18.93
N PRO A 549 10.31 -3.43 19.68
CA PRO A 549 9.88 -2.04 19.69
C PRO A 549 9.96 -1.41 18.29
N ARG A 550 8.92 -0.69 17.88
CA ARG A 550 8.86 0.03 16.60
C ARG A 550 8.88 1.53 16.90
N PHE A 551 9.66 2.30 16.15
CA PHE A 551 9.67 3.76 16.33
C PHE A 551 8.31 4.38 16.01
N ALA A 552 7.99 5.48 16.68
CA ALA A 552 6.75 6.22 16.49
C ALA A 552 7.01 7.65 16.01
N CYS A 553 6.58 7.97 14.78
CA CYS A 553 6.43 9.35 14.31
C CYS A 553 4.94 9.67 14.26
N LYS A 554 4.49 10.69 15.00
CA LYS A 554 3.08 11.13 15.04
C LYS A 554 2.81 12.38 14.19
N ASP A 555 3.84 12.90 13.54
CA ASP A 555 3.84 14.13 12.74
C ASP A 555 4.06 13.82 11.25
N THR A 556 3.49 12.70 10.81
CA THR A 556 3.46 12.22 9.42
C THR A 556 2.06 11.72 9.07
N ILE A 557 1.74 11.73 7.78
CA ILE A 557 0.55 11.08 7.22
C ILE A 557 0.91 9.88 6.32
N PHE A 558 2.18 9.53 6.19
CA PHE A 558 2.65 8.59 5.15
C PHE A 558 2.74 7.13 5.62
N PHE A 559 2.82 6.90 6.93
CA PHE A 559 2.74 5.61 7.60
C PHE A 559 2.03 5.76 8.95
#